data_AF-A0A3P6QUC9-F1
#
_entry.id   AF-A0A3P6QUC9-F1
#
_cell.length_a   1.000
_cell.length_b   1.000
_cell.length_c   1.000
_cell.angle_alpha   90.00
_cell.angle_beta   90.00
_cell.angle_gamma   90.00
#
_symmetry.space_group_name_H-M   'P 1'
#
loop_
_entity.id
_entity.type
_entity.pdbx_description
1 polymer ?
#
loop_
_entity_poly.entity_id
_entity_poly.type
_entity_poly.pdbx_seq_one_letter_code
_entity_poly.pdbx_strand_id
1 'polypeptide(L)'
;MPTGCGEQTMVRVAPSVYAFKYLIAAADLQEPEIKQLAQTAINNIVSVFSRQLNYRLRDGSFSVFGSRPGSTWLTAFVFGVFSEAEQLLQNEALQNLENVNINLDPALYTAFEFLQQKQHANGCFVEYGYFFQPDLQAFDSSPRSSSLKDLMLTSYVLSALLEAPVRLKETNSQSYANVTDSASRCLLNTVDSFNISQIPSKALVKVAYTLRRPSEQPGYSETRELVYRELINRASERDSLRGTLRWWQDNKRTSPASKVEMTAYAYLALTEYQPVSQLRPIIRWLLTQQNERGGFYSPQDTVIALRALAHAAAQPHLSTGGKAHAQVTASILP
;
A
#
# COMPACT_ATOMS: atom_id res chain seq x y z
N MET A 1 -28.18 1.16 -9.33
CA MET A 1 -28.30 0.21 -8.19
C MET A 1 -27.04 0.32 -7.34
N PRO A 2 -27.12 0.39 -6.00
CA PRO A 2 -25.93 0.28 -5.17
C PRO A 2 -25.54 -1.20 -5.06
N THR A 3 -24.97 -1.74 -6.14
CA THR A 3 -24.37 -3.09 -6.16
C THR A 3 -22.88 -2.92 -5.94
N GLY A 4 -22.43 -3.10 -4.69
CA GLY A 4 -21.04 -2.99 -4.30
C GLY A 4 -20.75 -3.91 -3.13
N CYS A 5 -20.03 -5.00 -3.37
CA CYS A 5 -19.45 -5.77 -2.26
C CYS A 5 -18.40 -4.88 -1.55
N GLY A 6 -18.09 -5.13 -0.28
CA GLY A 6 -17.06 -4.46 0.50
C GLY A 6 -15.69 -4.40 -0.19
N GLU A 7 -15.38 -5.36 -1.08
CA GLU A 7 -14.22 -5.27 -1.99
C GLU A 7 -14.37 -4.10 -2.97
N GLN A 8 -15.49 -4.00 -3.70
CA GLN A 8 -15.76 -2.91 -4.65
C GLN A 8 -15.88 -1.54 -3.96
N THR A 9 -16.33 -1.51 -2.70
CA THR A 9 -16.30 -0.30 -1.86
C THR A 9 -14.85 0.09 -1.55
N MET A 10 -14.00 -0.87 -1.17
CA MET A 10 -12.58 -0.64 -0.91
C MET A 10 -11.75 -0.28 -2.14
N VAL A 11 -12.10 -0.81 -3.32
CA VAL A 11 -11.58 -0.38 -4.63
C VAL A 11 -11.85 1.11 -4.87
N ARG A 12 -12.87 1.72 -4.24
CA ARG A 12 -13.17 3.16 -4.37
C ARG A 12 -12.51 4.00 -3.27
N VAL A 13 -12.47 3.51 -2.03
CA VAL A 13 -11.88 4.24 -0.89
C VAL A 13 -10.41 4.56 -1.16
N ALA A 14 -9.60 3.54 -1.42
CA ALA A 14 -8.16 3.68 -1.44
C ALA A 14 -7.67 4.63 -2.56
N PRO A 15 -8.13 4.52 -3.82
CA PRO A 15 -7.77 5.49 -4.85
C PRO A 15 -8.17 6.91 -4.50
N SER A 16 -9.32 7.13 -3.85
CA SER A 16 -9.77 8.47 -3.43
C SER A 16 -8.79 9.10 -2.43
N VAL A 17 -8.34 8.32 -1.44
CA VAL A 17 -7.33 8.77 -0.46
C VAL A 17 -6.03 9.15 -1.15
N TYR A 18 -5.49 8.29 -2.02
CA TYR A 18 -4.20 8.55 -2.67
C TYR A 18 -4.28 9.63 -3.75
N ALA A 19 -5.39 9.74 -4.47
CA ALA A 19 -5.64 10.84 -5.40
C ALA A 19 -5.73 12.17 -4.66
N PHE A 20 -6.37 12.20 -3.49
CA PHE A 20 -6.39 13.38 -2.65
C PHE A 20 -5.00 13.71 -2.09
N LYS A 21 -4.23 12.71 -1.61
CA LYS A 21 -2.82 12.90 -1.24
C LYS A 21 -2.00 13.50 -2.38
N TYR A 22 -2.22 13.03 -3.60
CA TYR A 22 -1.56 13.57 -4.79
C TYR A 22 -1.96 15.03 -5.04
N LEU A 23 -3.26 15.35 -4.99
CA LEU A 23 -3.77 16.70 -5.21
C LEU A 23 -3.14 17.70 -4.23
N ILE A 24 -3.15 17.40 -2.93
CA ILE A 24 -2.60 18.31 -1.92
C ILE A 24 -1.08 18.47 -2.02
N ALA A 25 -0.39 17.48 -2.61
CA ALA A 25 1.05 17.51 -2.80
C ALA A 25 1.46 18.25 -4.08
N ALA A 26 0.62 18.23 -5.12
CA ALA A 26 0.92 18.75 -6.44
C ALA A 26 0.33 20.14 -6.72
N ALA A 27 -0.69 20.57 -5.97
CA ALA A 27 -1.45 21.78 -6.23
C ALA A 27 -1.32 22.83 -5.12
N ASP A 28 -1.58 24.10 -5.47
CA ASP A 28 -1.66 25.20 -4.52
C ASP A 28 -3.09 25.29 -3.94
N LEU A 29 -3.25 24.93 -2.66
CA LEU A 29 -4.53 24.96 -1.96
C LEU A 29 -5.06 26.39 -1.71
N GLN A 30 -4.30 27.43 -2.03
CA GLN A 30 -4.77 28.82 -1.99
C GLN A 30 -5.67 29.17 -3.20
N GLU A 31 -5.57 28.42 -4.30
CA GLU A 31 -6.44 28.62 -5.46
C GLU A 31 -7.89 28.22 -5.11
N PRO A 32 -8.89 29.10 -5.29
CA PRO A 32 -10.28 28.82 -4.87
C PRO A 32 -10.87 27.55 -5.47
N GLU A 33 -10.59 27.27 -6.74
CA GLU A 33 -11.08 26.07 -7.45
C GLU A 33 -10.46 24.79 -6.87
N ILE A 34 -9.16 24.80 -6.59
CA ILE A 34 -8.45 23.68 -5.97
C ILE A 34 -8.93 23.48 -4.53
N LYS A 35 -9.16 24.56 -3.79
CA LYS A 35 -9.71 24.50 -2.43
C LYS A 35 -11.09 23.86 -2.41
N GLN A 36 -11.97 24.23 -3.36
CA GLN A 36 -13.29 23.63 -3.49
C GLN A 36 -13.21 22.15 -3.86
N LEU A 37 -12.34 21.80 -4.81
CA LEU A 37 -12.10 20.40 -5.20
C LEU A 37 -11.58 19.57 -4.03
N ALA A 38 -10.64 20.11 -3.24
CA ALA A 38 -10.11 19.48 -2.04
C ALA A 38 -11.22 19.24 -1.01
N GLN A 39 -12.10 20.22 -0.77
CA GLN A 39 -13.24 20.05 0.15
C GLN A 39 -14.20 18.94 -0.33
N THR A 40 -14.54 18.91 -1.62
CA THR A 40 -15.36 17.83 -2.19
C THR A 40 -14.69 16.46 -2.05
N ALA A 41 -13.38 16.37 -2.32
CA ALA A 41 -12.61 15.16 -2.16
C ALA A 41 -12.65 14.64 -0.71
N ILE A 42 -12.49 15.53 0.28
CA ILE A 42 -12.56 15.14 1.68
C ILE A 42 -13.96 14.62 2.05
N ASN A 43 -15.02 15.34 1.66
CA ASN A 43 -16.40 14.92 1.93
C ASN A 43 -16.72 13.55 1.33
N ASN A 44 -16.19 13.29 0.14
CA ASN A 44 -16.28 11.99 -0.51
C ASN A 44 -15.52 10.91 0.28
N ILE A 45 -14.27 11.14 0.65
CA ILE A 45 -13.46 10.23 1.46
C ILE A 45 -14.19 9.87 2.76
N VAL A 46 -14.75 10.86 3.46
CA VAL A 46 -15.55 10.66 4.68
C VAL A 46 -16.75 9.75 4.45
N SER A 47 -17.52 10.05 3.42
CA SER A 47 -18.72 9.31 3.06
C SER A 47 -18.39 7.84 2.75
N VAL A 48 -17.30 7.60 2.00
CA VAL A 48 -16.90 6.24 1.65
C VAL A 48 -16.34 5.49 2.87
N PHE A 49 -15.61 6.15 3.79
CA PHE A 49 -15.20 5.52 5.05
C PHE A 49 -16.37 5.10 5.92
N SER A 50 -17.34 5.99 6.13
CA SER A 50 -18.56 5.68 6.89
C SER A 50 -19.31 4.49 6.29
N ARG A 51 -19.36 4.39 4.95
CA ARG A 51 -19.94 3.22 4.27
C ARG A 51 -19.11 1.95 4.46
N GLN A 52 -17.78 2.07 4.45
CA GLN A 52 -16.89 0.93 4.63
C GLN A 52 -17.03 0.30 6.02
N LEU A 53 -17.32 1.11 7.05
CA LEU A 53 -17.58 0.62 8.39
C LEU A 53 -18.79 -0.34 8.47
N ASN A 54 -19.72 -0.30 7.51
CA ASN A 54 -20.83 -1.27 7.43
C ASN A 54 -20.37 -2.70 7.10
N TYR A 55 -19.13 -2.89 6.62
CA TYR A 55 -18.54 -4.19 6.31
C TYR A 55 -17.64 -4.71 7.44
N ARG A 56 -17.52 -3.97 8.54
CA ARG A 56 -16.82 -4.39 9.75
C ARG A 56 -17.70 -5.37 10.53
N LEU A 57 -17.13 -6.52 10.87
CA LEU A 57 -17.78 -7.53 11.70
C LEU A 57 -17.54 -7.26 13.19
N ARG A 58 -18.26 -8.00 14.04
CA ARG A 58 -18.18 -7.87 15.50
C ARG A 58 -16.80 -8.21 16.07
N ASP A 59 -16.05 -9.08 15.40
CA ASP A 59 -14.68 -9.46 15.79
C ASP A 59 -13.62 -8.45 15.32
N GLY A 60 -14.02 -7.33 14.71
CA GLY A 60 -13.12 -6.30 14.20
C GLY A 60 -12.61 -6.53 12.78
N SER A 61 -12.86 -7.70 12.19
CA SER A 61 -12.46 -8.02 10.82
C SER A 61 -13.35 -7.33 9.78
N PHE A 62 -12.81 -7.17 8.57
CA PHE A 62 -13.57 -6.69 7.42
C PHE A 62 -13.92 -7.83 6.46
N SER A 63 -15.15 -7.81 5.95
CA SER A 63 -15.69 -8.82 5.06
C SER A 63 -16.15 -8.21 3.74
N VAL A 64 -15.89 -8.90 2.62
CA VAL A 64 -16.35 -8.45 1.30
C VAL A 64 -17.87 -8.41 1.18
N PHE A 65 -18.61 -9.17 1.98
CA PHE A 65 -20.09 -9.19 1.88
C PHE A 65 -20.78 -8.76 3.17
N GLY A 66 -20.04 -8.42 4.23
CA GLY A 66 -20.59 -8.05 5.54
C GLY A 66 -21.28 -9.21 6.31
N SER A 67 -21.57 -10.33 5.65
CA SER A 67 -22.25 -11.52 6.21
C SER A 67 -21.39 -12.79 6.21
N ARG A 68 -20.18 -12.74 5.62
CA ARG A 68 -19.21 -13.83 5.61
C ARG A 68 -18.08 -13.58 6.62
N PRO A 69 -17.35 -14.62 7.09
CA PRO A 69 -16.15 -14.43 7.90
C PRO A 69 -15.20 -13.41 7.25
N GLY A 70 -14.58 -12.56 8.07
CA GLY A 70 -13.66 -11.55 7.57
C GLY A 70 -12.36 -12.14 7.04
N SER A 71 -11.62 -11.33 6.27
CA SER A 71 -10.34 -11.70 5.66
C SER A 71 -9.16 -11.04 6.38
N THR A 72 -8.08 -11.78 6.61
CA THR A 72 -6.84 -11.24 7.20
C THR A 72 -6.26 -10.18 6.28
N TRP A 73 -6.06 -10.54 5.01
CA TRP A 73 -5.55 -9.62 4.00
C TRP A 73 -6.44 -8.38 3.84
N LEU A 74 -7.77 -8.55 3.75
CA LEU A 74 -8.67 -7.41 3.57
C LEU A 74 -8.66 -6.50 4.81
N THR A 75 -8.64 -7.09 6.00
CA THR A 75 -8.58 -6.32 7.25
C THR A 75 -7.28 -5.51 7.32
N ALA A 76 -6.15 -6.11 6.94
CA ALA A 76 -4.87 -5.39 6.86
C ALA A 76 -4.88 -4.29 5.79
N PHE A 77 -5.51 -4.53 4.64
CA PHE A 77 -5.66 -3.50 3.61
C PHE A 77 -6.44 -2.29 4.13
N VAL A 78 -7.61 -2.53 4.74
CA VAL A 78 -8.45 -1.50 5.33
C VAL A 78 -7.69 -0.75 6.42
N PHE A 79 -7.01 -1.49 7.31
CA PHE A 79 -6.20 -0.94 8.39
C PHE A 79 -5.14 0.04 7.87
N GLY A 80 -4.38 -0.34 6.85
CA GLY A 80 -3.35 0.51 6.26
C GLY A 80 -3.92 1.78 5.62
N VAL A 81 -5.00 1.64 4.82
CA VAL A 81 -5.65 2.78 4.17
C VAL A 81 -6.26 3.75 5.19
N PHE A 82 -6.87 3.24 6.26
CA PHE A 82 -7.46 4.05 7.32
C PHE A 82 -6.37 4.79 8.10
N SER A 83 -5.29 4.10 8.45
CA SER A 83 -4.13 4.70 9.13
C SER A 83 -3.55 5.87 8.33
N GLU A 84 -3.42 5.70 7.02
CA GLU A 84 -2.89 6.73 6.14
C GLU A 84 -3.84 7.89 5.88
N ALA A 85 -5.14 7.64 5.88
CA ALA A 85 -6.14 8.67 5.73
C ALA A 85 -6.29 9.49 7.00
N GLU A 86 -6.19 8.88 8.17
CA GLU A 86 -6.18 9.59 9.44
C GLU A 86 -5.00 10.56 9.52
N GLN A 87 -3.80 10.11 9.13
CA GLN A 87 -2.62 10.98 9.04
C GLN A 87 -2.82 12.12 8.03
N LEU A 88 -3.46 11.83 6.90
CA LEU A 88 -3.78 12.83 5.88
C LEU A 88 -4.73 13.90 6.40
N LEU A 89 -5.79 13.50 7.10
CA LEU A 89 -6.79 14.42 7.66
C LEU A 89 -6.22 15.28 8.81
N GLN A 90 -5.12 14.85 9.44
CA GLN A 90 -4.38 15.63 10.44
C GLN A 90 -3.32 16.55 9.83
N ASN A 91 -3.15 16.58 8.51
CA ASN A 91 -2.16 17.41 7.85
C ASN A 91 -2.47 18.91 8.05
N GLU A 92 -1.47 19.68 8.48
CA GLU A 92 -1.60 21.11 8.75
C GLU A 92 -2.07 21.92 7.53
N ALA A 93 -1.70 21.49 6.32
CA ALA A 93 -2.15 22.12 5.08
C ALA A 93 -3.68 22.10 4.91
N LEU A 94 -4.38 21.22 5.62
CA LEU A 94 -5.84 21.08 5.59
C LEU A 94 -6.54 21.85 6.72
N GLN A 95 -5.82 22.50 7.65
CA GLN A 95 -6.41 23.25 8.77
C GLN A 95 -7.35 24.39 8.31
N ASN A 96 -7.17 24.90 7.08
CA ASN A 96 -7.99 25.95 6.48
C ASN A 96 -9.19 25.44 5.66
N LEU A 97 -9.38 24.12 5.60
CA LEU A 97 -10.57 23.45 5.07
C LEU A 97 -11.50 23.10 6.24
N GLU A 98 -12.81 22.95 5.99
CA GLU A 98 -13.77 22.67 7.07
C GLU A 98 -13.38 21.40 7.83
N ASN A 99 -13.47 21.47 9.17
CA ASN A 99 -13.10 20.39 10.08
C ASN A 99 -13.86 19.11 9.75
N VAL A 100 -13.12 18.14 9.22
CA VAL A 100 -13.62 16.81 8.93
C VAL A 100 -13.38 15.94 10.15
N ASN A 101 -14.43 15.75 10.94
CA ASN A 101 -14.37 14.92 12.13
C ASN A 101 -14.80 13.48 11.79
N ILE A 102 -13.83 12.62 11.50
CA ILE A 102 -14.04 11.16 11.51
C ILE A 102 -13.13 10.57 12.57
N ASN A 103 -13.72 9.82 13.49
CA ASN A 103 -12.96 8.99 14.40
C ASN A 103 -12.79 7.57 13.83
N LEU A 104 -11.61 7.27 13.29
CA LEU A 104 -11.25 5.94 12.78
C LEU A 104 -10.65 5.03 13.86
N ASP A 105 -10.32 5.57 15.04
CA ASP A 105 -9.66 4.82 16.12
C ASP A 105 -10.40 3.53 16.48
N PRO A 106 -11.72 3.52 16.75
CA PRO A 106 -12.41 2.30 17.14
C PRO A 106 -12.31 1.20 16.09
N ALA A 107 -12.24 1.56 14.81
CA ALA A 107 -12.09 0.60 13.72
C ALA A 107 -10.66 0.07 13.64
N LEU A 108 -9.66 0.94 13.79
CA LEU A 108 -8.26 0.56 13.82
C LEU A 108 -7.93 -0.34 15.01
N TYR A 109 -8.42 -0.03 16.22
CA TYR A 109 -8.18 -0.83 17.42
C TYR A 109 -8.66 -2.28 17.26
N THR A 110 -9.93 -2.49 16.90
CA THR A 110 -10.43 -3.88 16.79
C THR A 110 -9.88 -4.60 15.56
N ALA A 111 -9.54 -3.88 14.48
CA ALA A 111 -8.88 -4.49 13.34
C ALA A 111 -7.48 -4.99 13.73
N PHE A 112 -6.75 -4.23 14.56
CA PHE A 112 -5.49 -4.69 15.13
C PHE A 112 -5.67 -5.92 16.03
N GLU A 113 -6.65 -5.92 16.93
CA GLU A 113 -6.95 -7.08 17.78
C GLU A 113 -7.27 -8.34 16.96
N PHE A 114 -8.04 -8.19 15.88
CA PHE A 114 -8.30 -9.27 14.95
C PHE A 114 -7.01 -9.77 14.28
N LEU A 115 -6.20 -8.87 13.72
CA LEU A 115 -4.96 -9.24 13.04
C LEU A 115 -4.01 -9.96 14.00
N GLN A 116 -3.88 -9.49 15.24
CA GLN A 116 -3.10 -10.14 16.29
C GLN A 116 -3.53 -11.61 16.49
N GLN A 117 -4.83 -11.90 16.49
CA GLN A 117 -5.35 -13.26 16.62
C GLN A 117 -5.07 -14.16 15.41
N LYS A 118 -4.68 -13.58 14.26
CA LYS A 118 -4.32 -14.31 13.03
C LYS A 118 -2.82 -14.47 12.84
N GLN A 119 -2.03 -14.12 13.85
CA GLN A 119 -0.59 -14.38 13.88
C GLN A 119 -0.31 -15.75 14.52
N HIS A 120 0.47 -16.60 13.84
CA HIS A 120 0.94 -17.87 14.39
C HIS A 120 2.06 -17.66 15.41
N ALA A 121 2.36 -18.73 16.17
CA ALA A 121 3.44 -18.75 17.16
C ALA A 121 4.83 -18.46 16.57
N ASN A 122 5.04 -18.76 15.28
CA ASN A 122 6.28 -18.41 14.56
C ASN A 122 6.34 -16.94 14.10
N GLY A 123 5.27 -16.17 14.32
CA GLY A 123 5.15 -14.77 13.96
C GLY A 123 4.54 -14.49 12.59
N CYS A 124 4.33 -15.52 11.76
CA CYS A 124 3.74 -15.35 10.44
C CYS A 124 2.23 -15.15 10.52
N PHE A 125 1.68 -14.33 9.62
CA PHE A 125 0.23 -14.18 9.50
C PHE A 125 -0.35 -15.21 8.55
N VAL A 126 -1.54 -15.70 8.86
CA VAL A 126 -2.30 -16.61 7.99
C VAL A 126 -3.61 -15.99 7.53
N GLU A 127 -4.02 -16.38 6.33
CA GLU A 127 -5.28 -15.91 5.78
C GLU A 127 -6.45 -16.63 6.46
N TYR A 128 -7.41 -15.85 6.93
CA TYR A 128 -8.69 -16.33 7.44
C TYR A 128 -9.79 -15.96 6.45
N GLY A 129 -10.84 -16.77 6.30
CA GLY A 129 -11.95 -16.46 5.40
C GLY A 129 -11.67 -16.70 3.92
N TYR A 130 -12.37 -15.97 3.05
CA TYR A 130 -12.27 -16.16 1.59
C TYR A 130 -11.08 -15.37 1.02
N PHE A 131 -10.24 -16.05 0.25
CA PHE A 131 -9.07 -15.44 -0.40
C PHE A 131 -9.51 -14.54 -1.56
N PHE A 132 -9.13 -13.27 -1.56
CA PHE A 132 -9.44 -12.33 -2.65
C PHE A 132 -8.24 -11.96 -3.52
N GLN A 133 -7.04 -12.44 -3.19
CA GLN A 133 -5.84 -12.20 -4.00
C GLN A 133 -5.52 -13.45 -4.86
N PRO A 134 -5.69 -13.39 -6.20
CA PRO A 134 -5.45 -14.53 -7.09
C PRO A 134 -4.03 -15.12 -6.95
N ASP A 135 -3.05 -14.25 -6.71
CA ASP A 135 -1.65 -14.64 -6.52
C ASP A 135 -1.41 -15.51 -5.28
N LEU A 136 -2.20 -15.32 -4.20
CA LEU A 136 -2.13 -16.19 -3.02
C LEU A 136 -2.85 -17.53 -3.24
N GLN A 137 -3.80 -17.58 -4.18
CA GLN A 137 -4.53 -18.78 -4.56
C GLN A 137 -3.75 -19.65 -5.56
N ALA A 138 -2.87 -19.06 -6.38
CA ALA A 138 -2.15 -19.74 -7.45
C ALA A 138 -1.05 -20.70 -6.97
N PHE A 139 -0.79 -20.73 -5.67
CA PHE A 139 0.25 -21.55 -5.04
C PHE A 139 -0.31 -22.91 -4.61
N ASP A 140 0.39 -23.96 -5.02
CA ASP A 140 0.08 -25.35 -4.63
C ASP A 140 0.28 -25.60 -3.11
N SER A 141 0.06 -26.84 -2.69
CA SER A 141 0.22 -27.27 -1.30
C SER A 141 1.66 -27.63 -0.93
N SER A 142 2.66 -27.32 -1.78
CA SER A 142 4.06 -27.63 -1.46
C SER A 142 4.56 -26.77 -0.29
N PRO A 143 5.54 -27.26 0.50
CA PRO A 143 6.13 -26.49 1.58
C PRO A 143 6.66 -25.12 1.11
N ARG A 144 7.28 -25.10 -0.08
CA ARG A 144 7.81 -23.89 -0.71
C ARG A 144 6.71 -22.86 -1.00
N SER A 145 5.59 -23.32 -1.55
CA SER A 145 4.42 -22.49 -1.82
C SER A 145 3.78 -21.97 -0.53
N SER A 146 3.76 -22.78 0.54
CA SER A 146 3.31 -22.34 1.86
C SER A 146 4.19 -21.22 2.42
N SER A 147 5.51 -21.41 2.44
CA SER A 147 6.46 -20.38 2.90
C SER A 147 6.36 -19.09 2.08
N LEU A 148 6.06 -19.19 0.78
CA LEU A 148 5.86 -18.01 -0.07
C LEU A 148 4.53 -17.29 0.21
N LYS A 149 3.45 -18.02 0.53
CA LYS A 149 2.19 -17.43 1.03
C LYS A 149 2.42 -16.69 2.33
N ASP A 150 3.11 -17.33 3.28
CA ASP A 150 3.45 -16.74 4.58
C ASP A 150 4.30 -15.48 4.39
N LEU A 151 5.31 -15.53 3.52
CA LEU A 151 6.16 -14.38 3.20
C LEU A 151 5.35 -13.21 2.65
N MET A 152 4.49 -13.47 1.66
CA MET A 152 3.69 -12.43 1.01
C MET A 152 2.66 -11.81 1.96
N LEU A 153 1.90 -12.63 2.67
CA LEU A 153 0.86 -12.15 3.57
C LEU A 153 1.48 -11.45 4.78
N THR A 154 2.52 -12.02 5.39
CA THR A 154 3.21 -11.40 6.53
C THR A 154 3.82 -10.07 6.14
N SER A 155 4.49 -9.98 4.98
CA SER A 155 4.98 -8.69 4.45
C SER A 155 3.85 -7.68 4.34
N TYR A 156 2.72 -8.08 3.76
CA TYR A 156 1.60 -7.20 3.54
C TYR A 156 1.00 -6.69 4.86
N VAL A 157 0.67 -7.58 5.78
CA VAL A 157 0.09 -7.24 7.09
C VAL A 157 1.07 -6.38 7.90
N LEU A 158 2.33 -6.79 7.99
CA LEU A 158 3.35 -6.03 8.70
C LEU A 158 3.53 -4.63 8.11
N SER A 159 3.56 -4.50 6.78
CA SER A 159 3.66 -3.18 6.14
C SER A 159 2.48 -2.26 6.49
N ALA A 160 1.27 -2.80 6.65
CA ALA A 160 0.10 -2.03 7.07
C ALA A 160 0.18 -1.63 8.55
N LEU A 161 0.61 -2.53 9.43
CA LEU A 161 0.82 -2.25 10.85
C LEU A 161 1.89 -1.17 11.06
N LEU A 162 2.97 -1.19 10.28
CA LEU A 162 4.03 -0.18 10.39
C LEU A 162 3.54 1.24 10.04
N GLU A 163 2.46 1.37 9.25
CA GLU A 163 1.85 2.65 8.90
C GLU A 163 0.82 3.16 9.91
N ALA A 164 0.56 2.42 11.00
CA ALA A 164 -0.39 2.85 12.03
C ALA A 164 -0.05 4.21 12.66
N PRO A 165 -1.07 5.00 13.05
CA PRO A 165 -0.89 6.23 13.82
C PRO A 165 -0.15 5.99 15.14
N VAL A 166 0.60 7.00 15.59
CA VAL A 166 1.39 6.92 16.83
C VAL A 166 0.51 6.59 18.04
N ARG A 167 -0.65 7.23 18.17
CA ARG A 167 -1.60 7.00 19.28
C ARG A 167 -2.00 5.53 19.42
N LEU A 168 -2.29 4.87 18.30
CA LEU A 168 -2.66 3.45 18.28
C LEU A 168 -1.51 2.56 18.78
N LYS A 169 -0.28 2.89 18.35
CA LYS A 169 0.93 2.19 18.79
C LYS A 169 1.19 2.41 20.28
N GLU A 170 0.93 3.59 20.82
CA GLU A 170 1.19 3.92 22.22
C GLU A 170 0.19 3.28 23.19
N THR A 171 -1.11 3.31 22.86
CA THR A 171 -2.17 2.75 23.72
C THR A 171 -1.95 1.27 24.06
N ASN A 172 -1.43 0.49 23.10
CA ASN A 172 -1.14 -0.94 23.27
C ASN A 172 0.33 -1.26 23.01
N SER A 173 1.25 -0.37 23.40
CA SER A 173 2.68 -0.40 23.04
C SER A 173 3.35 -1.77 23.13
N GLN A 174 3.20 -2.49 24.25
CA GLN A 174 3.80 -3.82 24.41
C GLN A 174 3.19 -4.84 23.44
N SER A 175 1.87 -4.87 23.30
CA SER A 175 1.18 -5.82 22.40
C SER A 175 1.53 -5.52 20.95
N TYR A 176 1.53 -4.25 20.58
CA TYR A 176 1.87 -3.79 19.24
C TYR A 176 3.31 -4.15 18.87
N ALA A 177 4.27 -3.82 19.74
CA ALA A 177 5.68 -4.16 19.56
C ALA A 177 5.88 -5.67 19.40
N ASN A 178 5.28 -6.48 20.29
CA ASN A 178 5.36 -7.94 20.22
C ASN A 178 4.85 -8.49 18.88
N VAL A 179 3.71 -8.00 18.39
CA VAL A 179 3.13 -8.43 17.10
C VAL A 179 4.05 -8.05 15.95
N THR A 180 4.53 -6.81 15.90
CA THR A 180 5.40 -6.34 14.80
C THR A 180 6.78 -6.99 14.84
N ASP A 181 7.35 -7.23 16.02
CA ASP A 181 8.65 -7.87 16.19
C ASP A 181 8.59 -9.35 15.83
N SER A 182 7.53 -10.04 16.26
CA SER A 182 7.29 -11.43 15.87
C SER A 182 7.09 -11.57 14.36
N ALA A 183 6.35 -10.66 13.74
CA ALA A 183 6.16 -10.63 12.29
C ALA A 183 7.46 -10.34 11.54
N SER A 184 8.27 -9.38 12.03
CA SER A 184 9.60 -9.10 11.46
C SER A 184 10.51 -10.32 11.56
N ARG A 185 10.50 -11.03 12.69
CA ARG A 185 11.29 -12.27 12.84
C ARG A 185 10.84 -13.38 11.90
N CYS A 186 9.52 -13.59 11.75
CA CYS A 186 8.99 -14.50 10.73
C CYS A 186 9.48 -14.10 9.33
N LEU A 187 9.37 -12.82 8.97
CA LEU A 187 9.76 -12.30 7.67
C LEU A 187 11.23 -12.63 7.37
N LEU A 188 12.14 -12.29 8.29
CA LEU A 188 13.58 -12.52 8.13
C LEU A 188 13.88 -14.02 8.01
N ASN A 189 13.39 -14.84 8.94
CA ASN A 189 13.58 -16.30 8.89
C ASN A 189 13.03 -16.92 7.60
N THR A 190 11.90 -16.40 7.12
CA THR A 190 11.29 -16.91 5.89
C THR A 190 12.13 -16.54 4.69
N VAL A 191 12.66 -15.30 4.59
CA VAL A 191 13.60 -14.92 3.53
C VAL A 191 14.85 -15.80 3.53
N ASP A 192 15.43 -16.05 4.70
CA ASP A 192 16.64 -16.87 4.86
C ASP A 192 16.43 -18.33 4.46
N SER A 193 15.19 -18.83 4.49
CA SER A 193 14.84 -20.18 4.00
C SER A 193 14.89 -20.31 2.47
N PHE A 194 14.99 -19.19 1.74
CA PHE A 194 15.10 -19.17 0.28
C PHE A 194 16.48 -18.71 -0.17
N ASN A 195 16.91 -19.21 -1.33
CA ASN A 195 17.85 -18.42 -2.12
C ASN A 195 17.13 -17.17 -2.64
N ILE A 196 17.66 -15.97 -2.42
CA ILE A 196 17.00 -14.70 -2.79
C ILE A 196 16.60 -14.63 -4.28
N SER A 197 17.43 -15.19 -5.16
CA SER A 197 17.17 -15.30 -6.61
C SER A 197 15.93 -16.11 -6.96
N GLN A 198 15.48 -16.97 -6.05
CA GLN A 198 14.36 -17.87 -6.22
C GLN A 198 13.03 -17.30 -5.70
N ILE A 199 13.06 -16.21 -4.93
CA ILE A 199 11.86 -15.50 -4.49
C ILE A 199 11.29 -14.77 -5.71
N PRO A 200 10.03 -15.00 -6.11
CA PRO A 200 9.40 -14.29 -7.24
C PRO A 200 9.39 -12.78 -7.03
N SER A 201 9.51 -11.99 -8.10
CA SER A 201 9.67 -10.54 -7.97
C SER A 201 8.50 -9.88 -7.25
N LYS A 202 7.28 -10.42 -7.40
CA LYS A 202 6.08 -9.93 -6.70
C LYS A 202 6.13 -10.09 -5.18
N ALA A 203 6.74 -11.17 -4.69
CA ALA A 203 6.98 -11.33 -3.26
C ALA A 203 8.14 -10.43 -2.82
N LEU A 204 9.23 -10.42 -3.60
CA LEU A 204 10.43 -9.63 -3.31
C LEU A 204 10.14 -8.14 -3.13
N VAL A 205 9.32 -7.53 -3.98
CA VAL A 205 8.93 -6.11 -3.86
C VAL A 205 8.11 -5.82 -2.60
N LYS A 206 7.26 -6.76 -2.15
CA LYS A 206 6.46 -6.61 -0.92
C LYS A 206 7.35 -6.74 0.32
N VAL A 207 8.29 -7.69 0.31
CA VAL A 207 9.32 -7.82 1.34
C VAL A 207 10.14 -6.52 1.39
N ALA A 208 10.65 -6.06 0.25
CA ALA A 208 11.44 -4.84 0.16
C ALA A 208 10.68 -3.60 0.70
N TYR A 209 9.41 -3.49 0.33
CA TYR A 209 8.54 -2.42 0.79
C TYR A 209 8.28 -2.46 2.31
N THR A 210 8.17 -3.66 2.87
CA THR A 210 8.06 -3.85 4.33
C THR A 210 9.37 -3.46 5.02
N LEU A 211 10.51 -3.85 4.44
CA LEU A 211 11.85 -3.61 4.96
C LEU A 211 12.32 -2.14 4.89
N ARG A 212 11.50 -1.23 4.35
CA ARG A 212 11.87 0.20 4.31
C ARG A 212 11.83 0.84 5.70
N ARG A 213 10.96 0.35 6.59
CA ARG A 213 10.76 0.88 7.93
C ARG A 213 11.70 0.17 8.90
N PRO A 214 12.62 0.87 9.59
CA PRO A 214 13.65 0.22 10.39
C PRO A 214 13.07 -0.67 11.49
N SER A 215 13.82 -1.72 11.84
CA SER A 215 13.53 -2.62 12.96
C SER A 215 14.84 -3.01 13.63
N GLU A 216 14.78 -3.29 14.93
CA GLU A 216 15.92 -3.72 15.74
C GLU A 216 16.13 -5.25 15.72
N GLN A 217 15.35 -5.99 14.92
CA GLN A 217 15.52 -7.44 14.84
C GLN A 217 16.93 -7.81 14.30
N PRO A 218 17.59 -8.84 14.87
CA PRO A 218 18.88 -9.32 14.36
C PRO A 218 18.79 -9.75 12.89
N GLY A 219 19.80 -9.41 12.09
CA GLY A 219 19.85 -9.75 10.67
C GLY A 219 19.04 -8.83 9.75
N TYR A 220 18.28 -7.87 10.32
CA TYR A 220 17.38 -7.03 9.55
C TYR A 220 18.11 -6.20 8.47
N SER A 221 19.24 -5.58 8.84
CA SER A 221 20.02 -4.73 7.94
C SER A 221 20.64 -5.54 6.80
N GLU A 222 21.14 -6.73 7.11
CA GLU A 222 21.72 -7.67 6.15
C GLU A 222 20.67 -8.17 5.16
N THR A 223 19.49 -8.59 5.65
CA THR A 223 18.38 -9.01 4.79
C THR A 223 17.87 -7.85 3.94
N ARG A 224 17.76 -6.64 4.50
CA ARG A 224 17.35 -5.43 3.74
C ARG A 224 18.29 -5.16 2.58
N GLU A 225 19.60 -5.16 2.83
CA GLU A 225 20.61 -4.93 1.80
C GLU A 225 20.56 -6.01 0.72
N LEU A 226 20.47 -7.28 1.12
CA LEU A 226 20.38 -8.41 0.21
C LEU A 226 19.13 -8.35 -0.68
N VAL A 227 17.97 -8.05 -0.10
CA VAL A 227 16.69 -7.88 -0.82
C VAL A 227 16.77 -6.69 -1.79
N TYR A 228 17.34 -5.57 -1.37
CA TYR A 228 17.38 -4.34 -2.18
C TYR A 228 18.35 -4.49 -3.35
N ARG A 229 19.52 -5.11 -3.13
CA ARG A 229 20.47 -5.42 -4.19
C ARG A 229 19.86 -6.35 -5.24
N GLU A 230 19.18 -7.41 -4.80
CA GLU A 230 18.49 -8.31 -5.72
C GLU A 230 17.38 -7.58 -6.48
N LEU A 231 16.61 -6.73 -5.79
CA LEU A 231 15.53 -5.97 -6.42
C LEU A 231 16.08 -5.05 -7.52
N ILE A 232 17.16 -4.32 -7.26
CA ILE A 232 17.81 -3.42 -8.25
C ILE A 232 18.33 -4.24 -9.44
N ASN A 233 18.94 -5.39 -9.19
CA ASN A 233 19.46 -6.27 -10.24
C ASN A 233 18.37 -6.78 -11.20
N ARG A 234 17.12 -6.88 -10.74
CA ARG A 234 15.98 -7.33 -11.56
C ARG A 234 15.27 -6.21 -12.33
N ALA A 235 15.71 -4.97 -12.19
CA ALA A 235 15.10 -3.85 -12.88
C ALA A 235 15.28 -4.00 -14.40
N SER A 236 14.17 -3.86 -15.14
CA SER A 236 14.18 -3.71 -16.59
C SER A 236 14.30 -2.24 -16.94
N GLU A 237 15.12 -1.92 -17.94
CA GLU A 237 15.33 -0.56 -18.41
C GLU A 237 15.11 -0.41 -19.92
N ARG A 238 14.72 0.80 -20.32
CA ARG A 238 14.62 1.19 -21.72
C ARG A 238 14.74 2.70 -21.87
N ASP A 239 15.54 3.15 -22.82
CA ASP A 239 15.57 4.56 -23.18
C ASP A 239 14.34 5.02 -23.98
N SER A 240 13.94 6.26 -23.72
CA SER A 240 12.82 6.93 -24.39
C SER A 240 13.22 8.38 -24.66
N LEU A 241 12.52 9.04 -25.58
CA LEU A 241 12.69 10.46 -25.88
C LEU A 241 12.54 11.36 -24.64
N ARG A 242 11.81 10.90 -23.62
CA ARG A 242 11.61 11.62 -22.34
C ARG A 242 12.62 11.23 -21.26
N GLY A 243 13.61 10.40 -21.59
CA GLY A 243 14.61 9.82 -20.70
C GLY A 243 14.32 8.34 -20.36
N THR A 244 15.26 7.69 -19.66
CA THR A 244 15.21 6.27 -19.30
C THR A 244 13.96 5.89 -18.52
N LEU A 245 13.37 4.75 -18.85
CA LEU A 245 12.24 4.13 -18.17
C LEU A 245 12.76 2.91 -17.40
N ARG A 246 12.27 2.71 -16.17
CA ARG A 246 12.63 1.55 -15.33
C ARG A 246 11.40 0.88 -14.73
N TRP A 247 11.31 -0.45 -14.80
CA TRP A 247 10.18 -1.23 -14.28
C TRP A 247 10.56 -2.65 -13.88
N TRP A 248 9.65 -3.36 -13.21
CA TRP A 248 9.86 -4.75 -12.77
C TRP A 248 8.89 -5.72 -13.46
N GLN A 249 9.41 -6.87 -13.88
CA GLN A 249 8.66 -7.98 -14.45
C GLN A 249 9.45 -9.29 -14.28
N ASP A 250 8.77 -10.43 -14.07
CA ASP A 250 9.44 -11.74 -14.01
C ASP A 250 9.76 -12.29 -15.40
N ASN A 251 8.86 -12.08 -16.36
CA ASN A 251 9.04 -12.53 -17.73
C ASN A 251 8.14 -11.75 -18.70
N LYS A 252 8.21 -12.10 -20.00
CA LYS A 252 7.40 -11.44 -21.04
C LYS A 252 5.89 -11.64 -20.88
N ARG A 253 5.45 -12.69 -20.18
CA ARG A 253 4.04 -13.03 -19.93
C ARG A 253 3.47 -12.39 -18.66
N THR A 254 4.30 -11.72 -17.85
CA THR A 254 3.81 -10.97 -16.69
C THR A 254 2.70 -10.00 -17.12
N SER A 255 1.56 -10.04 -16.44
CA SER A 255 0.42 -9.20 -16.79
C SER A 255 0.74 -7.70 -16.59
N PRO A 256 0.15 -6.79 -17.38
CA PRO A 256 0.36 -5.35 -17.19
C PRO A 256 0.06 -4.87 -15.76
N ALA A 257 -1.03 -5.35 -15.16
CA ALA A 257 -1.39 -5.06 -13.78
C ALA A 257 -0.27 -5.45 -12.79
N SER A 258 0.30 -6.65 -12.93
CA SER A 258 1.39 -7.09 -12.04
C SER A 258 2.66 -6.26 -12.24
N LYS A 259 2.97 -5.83 -13.47
CA LYS A 259 4.12 -4.94 -13.73
C LYS A 259 3.95 -3.60 -13.01
N VAL A 260 2.76 -3.01 -13.09
CA VAL A 260 2.43 -1.75 -12.40
C VAL A 260 2.53 -1.93 -10.89
N GLU A 261 1.90 -2.98 -10.35
CA GLU A 261 1.95 -3.27 -8.91
C GLU A 261 3.39 -3.42 -8.42
N MET A 262 4.20 -4.27 -9.07
CA MET A 262 5.59 -4.50 -8.69
C MET A 262 6.43 -3.24 -8.78
N THR A 263 6.27 -2.47 -9.85
CA THR A 263 7.05 -1.25 -10.09
C THR A 263 6.71 -0.16 -9.07
N ALA A 264 5.45 -0.04 -8.69
CA ALA A 264 5.02 0.90 -7.66
C ALA A 264 5.55 0.52 -6.26
N TYR A 265 5.49 -0.77 -5.89
CA TYR A 265 6.12 -1.24 -4.64
C TYR A 265 7.63 -1.04 -4.66
N ALA A 266 8.30 -1.33 -5.78
CA ALA A 266 9.74 -1.14 -5.92
C ALA A 266 10.14 0.33 -5.75
N TYR A 267 9.41 1.26 -6.38
CA TYR A 267 9.60 2.69 -6.15
C TYR A 267 9.50 3.02 -4.66
N LEU A 268 8.38 2.66 -4.02
CA LEU A 268 8.11 2.97 -2.61
C LEU A 268 9.13 2.35 -1.64
N ALA A 269 9.70 1.19 -1.97
CA ALA A 269 10.74 0.54 -1.18
C ALA A 269 12.09 1.26 -1.30
N LEU A 270 12.43 1.74 -2.51
CA LEU A 270 13.74 2.29 -2.83
C LEU A 270 13.85 3.80 -2.54
N THR A 271 12.77 4.48 -2.14
CA THR A 271 12.75 5.94 -1.99
C THR A 271 13.81 6.49 -1.05
N GLU A 272 14.08 5.79 0.05
CA GLU A 272 15.07 6.19 1.07
C GLU A 272 16.45 5.56 0.82
N TYR A 273 16.56 4.63 -0.13
CA TYR A 273 17.80 3.87 -0.38
C TYR A 273 18.54 4.32 -1.64
N GLN A 274 17.82 4.74 -2.68
CA GLN A 274 18.41 5.20 -3.93
C GLN A 274 18.31 6.71 -4.07
N PRO A 275 19.30 7.36 -4.71
CA PRO A 275 19.19 8.77 -5.01
C PRO A 275 18.04 9.04 -5.98
N VAL A 276 17.49 10.25 -5.91
CA VAL A 276 16.40 10.77 -6.76
C VAL A 276 16.61 10.46 -8.25
N SER A 277 17.85 10.55 -8.75
CA SER A 277 18.18 10.27 -10.15
C SER A 277 17.82 8.85 -10.60
N GLN A 278 17.92 7.86 -9.70
CA GLN A 278 17.60 6.46 -9.94
C GLN A 278 16.11 6.15 -9.76
N LEU A 279 15.37 7.03 -9.08
CA LEU A 279 13.93 6.90 -8.83
C LEU A 279 13.08 7.52 -9.95
N ARG A 280 13.55 8.62 -10.57
CA ARG A 280 12.84 9.31 -11.67
C ARG A 280 12.47 8.38 -12.84
N PRO A 281 13.33 7.46 -13.31
CA PRO A 281 12.98 6.50 -14.37
C PRO A 281 11.78 5.62 -14.03
N ILE A 282 11.60 5.30 -12.74
CA ILE A 282 10.51 4.45 -12.26
C ILE A 282 9.18 5.20 -12.31
N ILE A 283 9.16 6.43 -11.80
CA ILE A 283 7.98 7.30 -11.86
C ILE A 283 7.61 7.61 -13.31
N ARG A 284 8.61 7.91 -14.16
CA ARG A 284 8.39 8.14 -15.58
C ARG A 284 7.69 6.96 -16.24
N TRP A 285 8.11 5.73 -15.92
CA TRP A 285 7.45 4.53 -16.46
C TRP A 285 6.03 4.36 -15.92
N LEU A 286 5.78 4.58 -14.63
CA LEU A 286 4.42 4.50 -14.06
C LEU A 286 3.45 5.47 -14.74
N LEU A 287 3.88 6.70 -15.00
CA LEU A 287 3.07 7.70 -15.70
C LEU A 287 2.69 7.29 -17.13
N THR A 288 3.47 6.42 -17.81
CA THR A 288 3.08 5.91 -19.14
C THR A 288 2.09 4.76 -19.08
N GLN A 289 1.80 4.20 -17.89
CA GLN A 289 0.86 3.09 -17.72
C GLN A 289 -0.55 3.56 -17.30
N GLN A 290 -0.71 4.85 -16.99
CA GLN A 290 -2.00 5.40 -16.54
C GLN A 290 -2.99 5.48 -17.71
N ASN A 291 -4.24 5.09 -17.48
CA ASN A 291 -5.31 5.20 -18.47
C ASN A 291 -5.93 6.62 -18.48
N GLU A 292 -6.79 6.90 -19.46
CA GLU A 292 -7.43 8.22 -19.64
C GLU A 292 -8.30 8.69 -18.46
N ARG A 293 -8.71 7.75 -17.58
CA ARG A 293 -9.51 8.04 -16.38
C ARG A 293 -8.66 8.11 -15.11
N GLY A 294 -7.34 8.11 -15.25
CA GLY A 294 -6.40 8.20 -14.14
C GLY A 294 -6.19 6.91 -13.34
N GLY A 295 -6.83 5.81 -13.72
CA GLY A 295 -6.62 4.47 -13.15
C GLY A 295 -5.58 3.65 -13.93
N PHE A 296 -5.41 2.40 -13.52
CA PHE A 296 -4.52 1.43 -14.17
C PHE A 296 -5.32 0.18 -14.61
N TYR A 297 -4.74 -1.01 -14.53
CA TYR A 297 -5.32 -2.23 -15.12
C TYR A 297 -6.23 -3.00 -14.15
N SER A 298 -6.06 -2.84 -12.84
CA SER A 298 -6.85 -3.48 -11.79
C SER A 298 -7.04 -2.54 -10.58
N PRO A 299 -7.79 -2.94 -9.54
CA PRO A 299 -7.84 -2.15 -8.31
C PRO A 299 -6.52 -2.08 -7.54
N GLN A 300 -5.82 -3.21 -7.42
CA GLN A 300 -4.64 -3.33 -6.57
C GLN A 300 -3.45 -2.53 -7.10
N ASP A 301 -3.15 -2.67 -8.38
CA ASP A 301 -2.11 -1.89 -9.06
C ASP A 301 -2.46 -0.39 -9.08
N THR A 302 -3.73 -0.03 -9.29
CA THR A 302 -4.17 1.37 -9.23
C THR A 302 -3.90 1.99 -7.86
N VAL A 303 -4.27 1.30 -6.78
CA VAL A 303 -4.08 1.80 -5.42
C VAL A 303 -2.60 2.05 -5.12
N ILE A 304 -1.74 1.05 -5.36
CA ILE A 304 -0.31 1.20 -5.03
C ILE A 304 0.40 2.18 -5.97
N ALA A 305 0.00 2.25 -7.25
CA ALA A 305 0.58 3.20 -8.19
C ALA A 305 0.19 4.65 -7.85
N LEU A 306 -1.07 4.91 -7.48
CA LEU A 306 -1.47 6.23 -6.98
C LEU A 306 -0.73 6.58 -5.69
N ARG A 307 -0.53 5.63 -4.78
CA ARG A 307 0.29 5.84 -3.59
C ARG A 307 1.72 6.24 -3.94
N ALA A 308 2.35 5.55 -4.89
CA ALA A 308 3.69 5.85 -5.38
C ALA A 308 3.77 7.24 -6.04
N LEU A 309 2.81 7.59 -6.90
CA LEU A 309 2.74 8.89 -7.55
C LEU A 309 2.49 10.04 -6.56
N ALA A 310 1.60 9.83 -5.57
CA ALA A 310 1.36 10.79 -4.50
C ALA A 310 2.61 11.05 -3.67
N HIS A 311 3.34 9.99 -3.31
CA HIS A 311 4.63 10.12 -2.64
C HIS A 311 5.64 10.89 -3.51
N ALA A 312 5.72 10.60 -4.81
CA ALA A 312 6.62 11.30 -5.72
C ALA A 312 6.29 12.79 -5.89
N ALA A 313 5.00 13.13 -5.95
CA ALA A 313 4.54 14.52 -6.06
C ALA A 313 4.90 15.35 -4.82
N ALA A 314 4.84 14.75 -3.64
CA ALA A 314 5.20 15.40 -2.37
C ALA A 314 6.71 15.65 -2.22
N GLN A 315 7.54 15.16 -3.14
CA GLN A 315 8.99 15.27 -3.08
C GLN A 315 9.48 16.33 -4.10
N PRO A 316 9.94 17.52 -3.65
CA PRO A 316 10.29 18.65 -4.53
C PRO A 316 11.39 18.35 -5.55
N HIS A 317 12.24 17.35 -5.27
CA HIS A 317 13.32 16.93 -6.16
C HIS A 317 12.90 15.83 -7.14
N LEU A 318 11.73 15.21 -6.97
CA LEU A 318 11.16 14.23 -7.89
C LEU A 318 10.08 14.84 -8.79
N SER A 319 9.49 15.97 -8.39
CA SER A 319 8.66 16.78 -9.27
C SER A 319 9.53 17.29 -10.42
N THR A 320 9.27 16.79 -11.63
CA THR A 320 9.87 17.36 -12.83
C THR A 320 9.38 18.80 -12.91
N GLY A 321 10.27 19.79 -12.84
CA GLY A 321 9.98 21.23 -12.74
C GLY A 321 9.22 21.90 -13.90
N GLY A 322 8.32 21.19 -14.57
CA GLY A 322 7.13 21.82 -15.14
C GLY A 322 6.05 21.79 -14.07
N LYS A 323 5.28 22.87 -13.92
CA LYS A 323 3.98 22.81 -13.22
C LYS A 323 3.32 21.52 -13.65
N ALA A 324 3.17 20.57 -12.74
CA ALA A 324 2.55 19.30 -13.06
C ALA A 324 1.10 19.65 -13.38
N HIS A 325 0.81 19.89 -14.66
CA HIS A 325 -0.53 19.67 -15.22
C HIS A 325 -0.75 18.15 -15.23
N ALA A 326 -0.65 17.54 -14.06
CA ALA A 326 -1.43 16.37 -13.78
C ALA A 326 -2.85 16.89 -13.73
N GLN A 327 -3.53 16.73 -14.85
CA GLN A 327 -4.98 16.66 -14.87
C GLN A 327 -5.39 15.54 -13.92
N VAL A 328 -5.41 15.85 -12.61
CA VAL A 328 -6.29 15.19 -11.65
C VAL A 328 -7.68 15.60 -12.10
N THR A 329 -8.16 14.93 -13.15
CA THR A 329 -9.52 15.12 -13.61
C THR A 329 -10.41 14.63 -12.47
N ALA A 330 -11.54 15.32 -12.28
CA ALA A 330 -12.59 14.96 -11.34
C ALA A 330 -13.17 13.54 -11.56
N SER A 331 -12.60 12.73 -12.46
CA SER A 331 -12.92 11.33 -12.73
C SER A 331 -12.20 10.34 -11.79
N ILE A 332 -11.11 10.73 -11.12
CA ILE A 332 -10.42 9.89 -10.10
C ILE A 332 -11.05 10.08 -8.71
N LEU A 333 -11.62 11.25 -8.47
CA LEU A 333 -12.39 11.55 -7.27
C LEU A 333 -13.85 11.08 -7.53
N PRO A 334 -14.45 10.28 -6.64
CA PRO A 334 -15.73 9.62 -6.89
C PRO A 334 -16.94 10.56 -7.00
#